data_AF-A0A1Q9CB28-F1
#
_entry.id   AF-A0A1Q9CB28-F1
#
_cell.length_a   1.000
_cell.length_b   1.000
_cell.length_c   1.000
_cell.angle_alpha   90.00
_cell.angle_beta   90.00
_cell.angle_gamma   90.00
#
_symmetry.space_group_name_H-M   'P 1'
#
loop_
_entity.id
_entity.type
_entity.pdbx_description
1 polymer ?
#
loop_
_entity_poly.entity_id
_entity_poly.type
_entity_poly.pdbx_seq_one_letter_code
_entity_poly.pdbx_strand_id
1 'polypeptide(L)'
;MEGRGSSNDGSSSEDFKDETESLEEPPCGSLVVLVGLRQVELNGLVGTVEEGGPEGRVAVRLGSGKSLAVRPGNLRLAEVDAFDADLDADDSPVAPSEDAGLRARKTGGCHCARSSFDPLNQYESRSASEATFEEEYARANKDLDEEPANLQQRKTWLSLIFLVLIVGPAMATFFITAKDWADPLVRVVPAGDSKQVQDIFFGGNAWLVSCVTSKTAATKPPSVLQAAAELLRPRGVRVARVHCWEPLETKKGLRSLAQRFGFREKPPVVMATRGQGSPTLLAATGLRAEALAAKVLAAVIPEESATVKAYTVREGSHGRSGNRVERVGKRPAEQTEEPTKDDAEVPPGHVDEEEEVNLDLD
;
A
#
# COMPACT_ATOMS: atom_id res chain seq x y z
N MET A 1 62.95 24.73 33.23
CA MET A 1 62.26 23.55 33.78
C MET A 1 61.12 23.23 32.83
N GLU A 2 61.41 22.76 31.61
CA GLU A 2 61.83 21.40 31.25
C GLU A 2 60.86 20.33 31.76
N GLY A 3 60.20 19.65 30.81
CA GLY A 3 59.28 18.54 31.05
C GLY A 3 58.71 17.99 29.75
N ARG A 4 59.60 17.48 28.88
CA ARG A 4 59.25 16.62 27.73
C ARG A 4 58.71 15.28 28.24
N GLY A 5 57.71 14.74 27.56
CA GLY A 5 57.22 13.36 27.75
C GLY A 5 56.52 12.85 26.51
N SER A 6 57.30 12.49 25.49
CA SER A 6 56.86 11.68 24.35
C SER A 6 56.70 10.24 24.81
N SER A 7 55.50 9.67 24.67
CA SER A 7 55.28 8.23 24.71
C SER A 7 54.80 7.80 23.32
N ASN A 8 55.67 7.04 22.67
CA ASN A 8 55.51 6.44 21.36
C ASN A 8 54.95 5.04 21.61
N ASP A 9 53.64 4.84 21.46
CA ASP A 9 53.04 3.51 21.59
C ASP A 9 52.99 2.83 20.22
N GLY A 10 53.65 1.67 20.16
CA GLY A 10 53.90 0.88 18.97
C GLY A 10 52.62 0.29 18.38
N SER A 11 52.38 0.65 17.13
CA SER A 11 51.41 0.01 16.25
C SER A 11 51.90 -1.40 15.89
N SER A 12 51.41 -2.41 16.60
CA SER A 12 51.53 -3.82 16.21
C SER A 12 50.64 -4.09 15.00
N SER A 13 51.24 -4.16 13.82
CA SER A 13 50.62 -4.70 12.62
C SER A 13 50.46 -6.21 12.79
N GLU A 14 49.34 -6.64 13.37
CA GLU A 14 48.94 -8.04 13.31
C GLU A 14 48.56 -8.36 11.87
N ASP A 15 49.30 -9.31 11.28
CA ASP A 15 49.02 -9.94 10.00
C ASP A 15 47.62 -10.58 10.05
N PHE A 16 46.60 -9.81 9.66
CA PHE A 16 45.27 -10.30 9.38
C PHE A 16 45.39 -11.11 8.08
N LYS A 17 45.62 -12.42 8.22
CA LYS A 17 45.42 -13.37 7.14
C LYS A 17 43.95 -13.26 6.75
N ASP A 18 43.71 -12.58 5.64
CA ASP A 18 42.45 -12.55 4.91
C ASP A 18 42.12 -14.02 4.59
N GLU A 19 41.40 -14.68 5.49
CA GLU A 19 40.69 -15.91 5.18
C GLU A 19 39.65 -15.51 4.14
N THR A 20 40.10 -15.50 2.89
CA THR A 20 39.27 -15.29 1.72
C THR A 20 38.44 -16.56 1.60
N GLU A 21 37.43 -16.67 2.45
CA GLU A 21 36.36 -17.64 2.29
C GLU A 21 35.95 -17.56 0.83
N SER A 22 36.05 -18.70 0.16
CA SER A 22 35.68 -18.85 -1.23
C SER A 22 34.17 -18.66 -1.30
N LEU A 23 33.74 -17.40 -1.36
CA LEU A 23 32.35 -17.01 -1.43
C LEU A 23 31.77 -17.61 -2.69
N GLU A 24 31.03 -18.71 -2.53
CA GLU A 24 30.34 -19.38 -3.61
C GLU A 24 29.46 -18.36 -4.34
N GLU A 25 29.63 -18.28 -5.67
CA GLU A 25 28.82 -17.38 -6.48
C GLU A 25 27.35 -17.83 -6.39
N PRO A 26 26.41 -16.90 -6.12
CA PRO A 26 25.00 -17.26 -6.04
C PRO A 26 24.52 -17.78 -7.40
N PRO A 27 23.67 -18.83 -7.43
CA PRO A 27 23.21 -19.39 -8.70
C PRO A 27 22.40 -18.38 -9.50
N CYS A 28 22.52 -18.43 -10.83
CA CYS A 28 21.75 -17.57 -11.74
C CYS A 28 20.25 -17.70 -11.47
N GLY A 29 19.53 -16.58 -11.50
CA GLY A 29 18.10 -16.52 -11.16
C GLY A 29 17.79 -16.35 -9.67
N SER A 30 18.78 -16.43 -8.78
CA SER A 30 18.57 -16.18 -7.34
C SER A 30 18.20 -14.74 -7.05
N LEU A 31 17.35 -14.53 -6.06
CA LEU A 31 17.08 -13.20 -5.50
C LEU A 31 18.16 -12.85 -4.47
N VAL A 32 18.77 -11.69 -4.64
CA VAL A 32 19.84 -11.20 -3.78
C VAL A 32 19.55 -9.78 -3.31
N VAL A 33 19.95 -9.48 -2.08
CA VAL A 33 19.93 -8.14 -1.49
C VAL A 33 21.33 -7.55 -1.59
N LEU A 34 21.40 -6.32 -2.12
CA LEU A 34 22.66 -5.57 -2.20
C LEU A 34 23.06 -5.04 -0.82
N VAL A 35 24.30 -5.28 -0.39
CA VAL A 35 24.85 -4.77 0.88
C VAL A 35 26.28 -4.26 0.71
N GLY A 36 26.71 -3.32 1.55
CA GLY A 36 28.11 -2.87 1.58
C GLY A 36 28.57 -2.05 0.35
N LEU A 37 27.66 -1.59 -0.50
CA LEU A 37 28.01 -0.70 -1.62
C LEU A 37 28.32 0.71 -1.13
N ARG A 38 29.26 1.39 -1.81
CA ARG A 38 29.59 2.80 -1.56
C ARG A 38 28.41 3.74 -1.79
N GLN A 39 27.52 3.38 -2.71
CA GLN A 39 26.28 4.11 -2.97
C GLN A 39 25.21 3.59 -2.00
N VAL A 40 25.00 4.34 -0.91
CA VAL A 40 24.10 3.94 0.20
C VAL A 40 22.68 3.69 -0.27
N GLU A 41 22.23 4.38 -1.32
CA GLU A 41 20.89 4.24 -1.92
C GLU A 41 20.63 2.87 -2.57
N LEU A 42 21.70 2.14 -2.95
CA LEU A 42 21.58 0.81 -3.54
C LEU A 42 21.55 -0.30 -2.49
N ASN A 43 21.99 -0.02 -1.25
CA ASN A 43 21.99 -1.01 -0.19
C ASN A 43 20.55 -1.28 0.28
N GLY A 44 20.20 -2.56 0.41
CA GLY A 44 18.85 -3.02 0.74
C GLY A 44 17.93 -3.21 -0.46
N LEU A 45 18.36 -2.86 -1.68
CA LEU A 45 17.59 -3.18 -2.89
C LEU A 45 17.73 -4.67 -3.23
N VAL A 46 16.60 -5.24 -3.66
CA VAL A 46 16.51 -6.64 -4.12
C VAL A 46 16.67 -6.67 -5.65
N GLY A 47 17.45 -7.63 -6.14
CA GLY A 47 17.60 -7.89 -7.56
C GLY A 47 17.75 -9.38 -7.85
N THR A 48 17.70 -9.72 -9.14
CA THR A 48 17.87 -11.09 -9.63
C THR A 48 19.25 -11.24 -10.26
N VAL A 49 19.95 -12.33 -9.94
CA VAL A 49 21.25 -12.64 -10.54
C VAL A 49 21.07 -13.02 -12.01
N GLU A 50 21.77 -12.32 -12.91
CA GLU A 50 21.84 -12.61 -14.35
C GLU A 50 23.17 -13.29 -14.71
N GLU A 51 23.14 -14.11 -15.75
CA GLU A 51 24.33 -14.75 -16.31
C GLU A 51 25.14 -13.74 -17.13
N GLY A 52 26.47 -13.67 -16.92
CA GLY A 52 27.37 -12.88 -17.78
C GLY A 52 27.90 -11.55 -17.21
N GLY A 53 28.34 -11.54 -15.94
CA GLY A 53 29.07 -10.41 -15.38
C GLY A 53 30.54 -10.31 -15.87
N PRO A 54 31.16 -9.12 -15.80
CA PRO A 54 32.60 -8.98 -16.03
C PRO A 54 33.39 -9.78 -14.96
N GLU A 55 34.55 -10.32 -15.34
CA GLU A 55 35.37 -11.23 -14.53
C GLU A 55 35.47 -10.82 -13.04
N GLY A 56 35.04 -11.71 -12.14
CA GLY A 56 35.02 -11.49 -10.68
C GLY A 56 33.85 -10.64 -10.17
N ARG A 57 32.83 -10.38 -10.99
CA ARG A 57 31.59 -9.69 -10.59
C ARG A 57 30.37 -10.40 -11.14
N VAL A 58 29.29 -10.36 -10.37
CA VAL A 58 27.99 -10.92 -10.70
C VAL A 58 27.09 -9.80 -11.23
N ALA A 59 26.41 -10.02 -12.35
CA ALA A 59 25.41 -9.10 -12.87
C ALA A 59 24.10 -9.27 -12.09
N VAL A 60 23.56 -8.19 -11.55
CA VAL A 60 22.30 -8.19 -10.79
C VAL A 60 21.33 -7.21 -11.43
N ARG A 61 20.18 -7.71 -11.90
CA ARG A 61 19.10 -6.90 -12.43
C ARG A 61 18.17 -6.48 -11.31
N LEU A 62 18.12 -5.17 -11.08
CA LEU A 62 17.20 -4.58 -10.11
C LEU A 62 15.77 -4.56 -10.66
N GLY A 63 14.78 -4.44 -9.76
CA GLY A 63 13.37 -4.26 -10.14
C GLY A 63 13.11 -3.02 -11.02
N SER A 64 14.03 -2.04 -11.03
CA SER A 64 14.00 -0.89 -11.94
C SER A 64 14.36 -1.23 -13.40
N GLY A 65 14.80 -2.46 -13.67
CA GLY A 65 15.31 -2.89 -14.98
C GLY A 65 16.78 -2.56 -15.23
N LYS A 66 17.45 -1.84 -14.31
CA LYS A 66 18.88 -1.54 -14.39
C LYS A 66 19.70 -2.75 -13.95
N SER A 67 20.67 -3.16 -14.76
CA SER A 67 21.65 -4.20 -14.42
C SER A 67 22.91 -3.58 -13.80
N LEU A 68 23.43 -4.19 -12.74
CA LEU A 68 24.59 -3.73 -11.98
C LEU A 68 25.59 -4.87 -11.80
N ALA A 69 26.88 -4.61 -12.06
CA ALA A 69 27.95 -5.58 -11.81
C ALA A 69 28.51 -5.40 -10.39
N VAL A 70 28.19 -6.34 -9.51
CA VAL A 70 28.47 -6.30 -8.06
C VAL A 70 29.42 -7.44 -7.67
N ARG A 71 30.30 -7.22 -6.68
CA ARG A 71 31.18 -8.28 -6.16
C ARG A 71 30.34 -9.29 -5.36
N PRO A 72 30.63 -10.60 -5.41
CA PRO A 72 29.90 -11.62 -4.65
C PRO A 72 29.74 -11.30 -3.15
N GLY A 73 30.79 -10.79 -2.49
CA GLY A 73 30.73 -10.42 -1.06
C GLY A 73 29.79 -9.26 -0.70
N ASN A 74 29.26 -8.54 -1.69
CA ASN A 74 28.26 -7.49 -1.52
C ASN A 74 26.83 -7.98 -1.81
N LEU A 75 26.65 -9.29 -1.99
CA LEU A 75 25.36 -9.93 -2.22
C LEU A 75 25.03 -10.81 -1.01
N ARG A 76 23.78 -10.73 -0.55
CA ARG A 76 23.20 -11.71 0.37
C ARG A 76 22.01 -12.36 -0.29
N LEU A 77 21.89 -13.68 -0.19
CA LEU A 77 20.68 -14.37 -0.64
C LEU A 77 19.49 -13.81 0.13
N ALA A 78 18.47 -13.36 -0.60
CA ALA A 78 17.21 -13.01 0.02
C ALA A 78 16.54 -14.33 0.42
N GLU A 79 16.41 -14.58 1.72
CA GLU A 79 15.51 -15.63 2.21
C GLU A 79 14.11 -15.23 1.76
N VAL A 80 13.64 -15.89 0.70
CA VAL A 80 12.22 -15.89 0.37
C VAL A 80 11.61 -16.75 1.46
N ASP A 81 11.28 -16.13 2.59
CA ASP A 81 10.36 -16.73 3.53
C ASP A 81 9.19 -17.19 2.68
N ALA A 82 9.02 -18.51 2.61
CA ALA A 82 7.98 -19.17 1.85
C ALA A 82 6.65 -18.64 2.40
N PHE A 83 6.20 -17.52 1.85
CA PHE A 83 4.88 -16.99 2.08
C PHE A 83 3.95 -18.08 1.54
N ASP A 84 3.25 -18.73 2.47
CA ASP A 84 2.34 -19.85 2.24
C ASP A 84 1.53 -19.61 0.96
N ALA A 85 2.00 -20.24 -0.13
CA ALA A 85 1.23 -20.41 -1.34
C ALA A 85 0.28 -21.59 -1.14
N ASP A 86 -0.55 -21.51 -0.09
CA ASP A 86 -1.79 -22.27 0.04
C ASP A 86 -2.86 -21.63 -0.86
N LEU A 87 -2.51 -21.40 -2.12
CA LEU A 87 -3.45 -21.07 -3.19
C LEU A 87 -3.75 -22.37 -3.91
N ASP A 88 -4.93 -22.88 -3.60
CA ASP A 88 -5.55 -24.11 -4.08
C ASP A 88 -5.10 -24.53 -5.48
N ALA A 89 -4.36 -25.63 -5.52
CA ALA A 89 -4.12 -26.41 -6.72
C ALA A 89 -5.41 -27.15 -7.11
N ASP A 90 -6.38 -26.44 -7.67
CA ASP A 90 -7.53 -27.05 -8.33
C ASP A 90 -7.25 -27.23 -9.82
N ASP A 91 -6.88 -28.47 -10.14
CA ASP A 91 -7.29 -29.27 -11.28
C ASP A 91 -7.21 -28.63 -12.69
N SER A 92 -6.11 -28.91 -13.37
CA SER A 92 -5.99 -28.75 -14.82
C SER A 92 -6.54 -29.98 -15.56
N PRO A 93 -7.54 -29.85 -16.45
CA PRO A 93 -7.76 -30.86 -17.46
C PRO A 93 -6.89 -30.56 -18.69
N VAL A 94 -5.87 -31.39 -18.85
CA VAL A 94 -5.40 -32.05 -20.07
C VAL A 94 -5.83 -31.40 -21.39
N ALA A 95 -4.83 -30.89 -22.11
CA ALA A 95 -4.91 -30.53 -23.51
C ALA A 95 -5.26 -31.72 -24.41
N PRO A 96 -6.04 -31.50 -25.48
CA PRO A 96 -5.80 -32.19 -26.74
C PRO A 96 -5.03 -31.27 -27.69
N SER A 97 -3.91 -31.81 -28.14
CA SER A 97 -3.22 -31.45 -29.39
C SER A 97 -4.13 -31.60 -30.61
N GLU A 98 -3.68 -31.06 -31.74
CA GLU A 98 -4.25 -31.14 -33.09
C GLU A 98 -5.33 -30.06 -33.35
N ASP A 99 -5.34 -29.28 -34.42
CA ASP A 99 -4.63 -29.41 -35.69
C ASP A 99 -4.70 -28.09 -36.48
N ALA A 100 -3.90 -28.05 -37.54
CA ALA A 100 -3.75 -26.99 -38.53
C ALA A 100 -5.04 -26.30 -39.02
N GLY A 101 -4.97 -25.01 -39.37
CA GLY A 101 -6.13 -24.36 -39.97
C GLY A 101 -6.04 -22.90 -40.42
N LEU A 102 -5.13 -22.62 -41.37
CA LEU A 102 -5.23 -21.58 -42.39
C LEU A 102 -5.65 -20.13 -42.01
N ARG A 103 -4.65 -19.27 -42.13
CA ARG A 103 -4.76 -17.86 -42.52
C ARG A 103 -5.62 -17.70 -43.78
N ALA A 104 -6.73 -16.97 -43.68
CA ALA A 104 -7.41 -16.39 -44.84
C ALA A 104 -7.28 -14.87 -44.81
N ARG A 105 -6.25 -14.36 -45.50
CA ARG A 105 -6.14 -12.96 -45.90
C ARG A 105 -7.28 -12.65 -46.87
N LYS A 106 -8.12 -11.67 -46.51
CA LYS A 106 -9.11 -11.06 -47.40
C LYS A 106 -8.39 -10.06 -48.31
N THR A 107 -7.88 -10.53 -49.44
CA THR A 107 -7.47 -9.69 -50.57
C THR A 107 -8.56 -9.68 -51.62
N GLY A 108 -8.92 -8.49 -52.09
CA GLY A 108 -9.91 -8.29 -53.12
C GLY A 108 -9.52 -8.85 -54.48
N GLY A 109 -10.55 -9.10 -55.29
CA GLY A 109 -10.52 -9.17 -56.74
C GLY A 109 -11.87 -8.62 -57.22
N CYS A 110 -11.91 -7.49 -57.91
CA CYS A 110 -11.62 -7.30 -59.34
C CYS A 110 -12.59 -8.04 -60.26
N HIS A 111 -13.38 -7.21 -60.96
CA HIS A 111 -14.14 -7.49 -62.17
C HIS A 111 -13.37 -8.35 -63.17
N CYS A 112 -14.10 -9.25 -63.84
CA CYS A 112 -14.00 -9.46 -65.28
C CYS A 112 -15.37 -9.89 -65.83
N ALA A 113 -15.76 -9.25 -66.92
CA ALA A 113 -16.86 -9.62 -67.79
C ALA A 113 -16.68 -11.03 -68.37
N ARG A 114 -17.78 -11.64 -68.86
CA ARG A 114 -17.99 -11.96 -70.29
C ARG A 114 -18.92 -13.17 -70.50
N SER A 115 -19.69 -13.05 -71.59
CA SER A 115 -20.35 -14.07 -72.42
C SER A 115 -21.53 -14.86 -71.84
N SER A 116 -22.72 -14.40 -72.23
CA SER A 116 -23.68 -15.14 -73.06
C SER A 116 -23.31 -16.58 -73.40
N PHE A 117 -24.09 -17.53 -72.87
CA PHE A 117 -24.34 -18.80 -73.51
C PHE A 117 -25.80 -19.17 -73.21
N ASP A 118 -26.64 -19.11 -74.23
CA ASP A 118 -27.95 -19.74 -74.26
C ASP A 118 -27.77 -21.26 -74.36
N PRO A 119 -28.31 -22.07 -73.44
CA PRO A 119 -28.62 -23.44 -73.73
C PRO A 119 -30.10 -23.55 -74.08
N LEU A 120 -30.38 -23.73 -75.37
CA LEU A 120 -31.61 -24.39 -75.82
C LEU A 120 -31.63 -25.80 -75.21
N ASN A 121 -32.37 -25.97 -74.10
CA ASN A 121 -32.57 -27.28 -73.50
C ASN A 121 -34.02 -27.71 -73.67
N GLN A 122 -34.23 -28.37 -74.80
CA GLN A 122 -34.96 -29.62 -74.98
C GLN A 122 -35.87 -30.01 -73.80
N TYR A 123 -37.15 -29.68 -73.95
CA TYR A 123 -38.25 -30.17 -73.16
C TYR A 123 -38.53 -31.63 -73.59
N GLU A 124 -37.92 -32.61 -72.93
CA GLU A 124 -38.33 -34.01 -72.98
C GLU A 124 -38.84 -34.45 -71.60
N SER A 125 -40.15 -34.33 -71.43
CA SER A 125 -41.02 -35.41 -70.96
C SER A 125 -40.42 -36.44 -70.00
N ARG A 126 -40.07 -36.03 -68.78
CA ARG A 126 -39.81 -36.92 -67.64
C ARG A 126 -40.81 -36.69 -66.49
N SER A 127 -42.09 -36.62 -66.85
CA SER A 127 -43.20 -36.51 -65.90
C SER A 127 -43.53 -37.87 -65.29
N ALA A 128 -42.96 -38.16 -64.11
CA ALA A 128 -43.63 -38.84 -62.98
C ALA A 128 -42.65 -39.37 -61.92
N SER A 129 -41.39 -39.67 -62.26
CA SER A 129 -40.42 -40.27 -61.32
C SER A 129 -39.40 -39.30 -60.72
N GLU A 130 -39.24 -38.08 -61.25
CA GLU A 130 -38.41 -37.02 -60.65
C GLU A 130 -39.13 -36.28 -59.51
N ALA A 131 -40.47 -36.18 -59.58
CA ALA A 131 -41.27 -35.54 -58.54
C ALA A 131 -41.16 -36.25 -57.19
N THR A 132 -40.99 -37.58 -57.18
CA THR A 132 -40.77 -38.34 -55.94
C THR A 132 -39.38 -38.12 -55.36
N PHE A 133 -38.37 -37.87 -56.19
CA PHE A 133 -37.00 -37.68 -55.73
C PHE A 133 -36.77 -36.27 -55.18
N GLU A 134 -37.35 -35.24 -55.81
CA GLU A 134 -37.32 -33.87 -55.29
C GLU A 134 -38.06 -33.76 -53.95
N GLU A 135 -39.18 -34.46 -53.76
CA GLU A 135 -39.90 -34.45 -52.47
C GLU A 135 -39.11 -35.16 -51.36
N GLU A 136 -38.40 -36.25 -51.69
CA GLU A 136 -37.54 -36.96 -50.75
C GLU A 136 -36.29 -36.15 -50.36
N TYR A 137 -35.68 -35.45 -51.34
CA TYR A 137 -34.58 -34.52 -51.07
C TYR A 137 -35.03 -33.28 -50.28
N ALA A 138 -36.22 -32.76 -50.56
CA ALA A 138 -36.79 -31.64 -49.82
C ALA A 138 -37.13 -32.03 -48.37
N ARG A 139 -37.53 -33.28 -48.10
CA ARG A 139 -37.67 -33.79 -46.73
C ARG A 139 -36.32 -33.99 -46.04
N ALA A 140 -35.34 -34.60 -46.72
CA ALA A 140 -34.02 -34.85 -46.13
C ALA A 140 -33.25 -33.56 -45.80
N ASN A 141 -33.43 -32.50 -46.60
CA ASN A 141 -32.81 -31.20 -46.33
C ASN A 141 -33.54 -30.39 -45.24
N LYS A 142 -34.81 -30.69 -44.95
CA LYS A 142 -35.58 -29.97 -43.92
C LYS A 142 -35.04 -30.23 -42.51
N ASP A 143 -34.47 -31.40 -42.27
CA ASP A 143 -33.85 -31.77 -40.99
C ASP A 143 -32.45 -31.17 -40.80
N LEU A 144 -31.81 -30.68 -41.88
CA LEU A 144 -30.50 -30.02 -41.83
C LEU A 144 -30.61 -28.50 -41.56
N ASP A 145 -31.77 -27.89 -41.87
CA ASP A 145 -32.03 -26.47 -41.66
C ASP A 145 -32.62 -26.15 -40.28
N GLU A 146 -33.02 -27.15 -39.49
CA GLU A 146 -33.34 -26.96 -38.06
C GLU A 146 -32.03 -26.76 -37.27
N GLU A 147 -31.44 -25.57 -37.41
CA GLU A 147 -30.37 -25.11 -36.54
C GLU A 147 -30.88 -25.19 -35.09
N PRO A 148 -30.31 -26.05 -34.23
CA PRO A 148 -30.89 -26.28 -32.90
C PRO A 148 -30.90 -24.95 -32.17
N ALA A 149 -32.07 -24.48 -31.73
CA ALA A 149 -32.27 -23.17 -31.10
C ALA A 149 -31.29 -22.88 -29.94
N ASN A 150 -30.70 -23.93 -29.37
CA ASN A 150 -29.70 -23.89 -28.31
C ASN A 150 -28.27 -23.51 -28.76
N LEU A 151 -27.91 -23.64 -30.05
CA LEU A 151 -26.56 -23.32 -30.55
C LEU A 151 -26.30 -21.81 -30.49
N GLN A 152 -27.27 -20.99 -30.88
CA GLN A 152 -27.15 -19.53 -30.79
C GLN A 152 -27.01 -19.06 -29.34
N GLN A 153 -27.79 -19.64 -28.41
CA GLN A 153 -27.71 -19.31 -26.99
C GLN A 153 -26.37 -19.71 -26.36
N ARG A 154 -25.78 -20.85 -26.77
CA ARG A 154 -24.43 -21.26 -26.31
C ARG A 154 -23.35 -20.32 -26.85
N LYS A 155 -23.44 -19.92 -28.11
CA LYS A 155 -22.49 -18.97 -28.73
C LYS A 155 -22.56 -17.59 -28.06
N THR A 156 -23.75 -17.08 -27.74
CA THR A 156 -23.89 -15.79 -27.05
C THR A 156 -23.38 -15.86 -25.61
N TRP A 157 -23.63 -16.96 -24.89
CA TRP A 157 -23.13 -17.15 -23.54
C TRP A 157 -21.60 -17.28 -23.48
N LEU A 158 -21.00 -18.08 -24.37
CA LEU A 158 -19.54 -18.19 -24.48
C LEU A 158 -18.90 -16.85 -24.87
N SER A 159 -19.48 -16.13 -25.83
CA SER A 159 -19.02 -14.79 -26.21
C SER A 159 -19.05 -13.81 -25.02
N LEU A 160 -20.12 -13.86 -24.20
CA LEU A 160 -20.24 -13.03 -23.00
C LEU A 160 -19.18 -13.38 -21.96
N ILE A 161 -18.88 -14.67 -21.74
CA ILE A 161 -17.80 -15.09 -20.83
C ILE A 161 -16.44 -14.60 -21.32
N PHE A 162 -16.13 -14.77 -22.61
CA PHE A 162 -14.88 -14.27 -23.18
C PHE A 162 -14.77 -12.74 -23.05
N LEU A 163 -15.87 -12.02 -23.24
CA LEU A 163 -15.90 -10.57 -23.03
C LEU A 163 -15.63 -10.21 -21.55
N VAL A 164 -16.22 -10.94 -20.60
CA VAL A 164 -15.97 -10.73 -19.16
C VAL A 164 -14.53 -11.08 -18.78
N LEU A 165 -13.94 -12.14 -19.35
CA LEU A 165 -12.54 -12.50 -19.07
C LEU A 165 -11.54 -11.47 -19.62
N ILE A 166 -11.84 -10.86 -20.77
CA ILE A 166 -10.98 -9.84 -21.37
C ILE A 166 -11.16 -8.47 -20.69
N VAL A 167 -12.41 -8.06 -20.41
CA VAL A 167 -12.73 -6.73 -19.86
C VAL A 167 -12.66 -6.71 -18.34
N GLY A 168 -12.87 -7.85 -17.68
CA GLY A 168 -12.92 -8.00 -16.23
C GLY A 168 -11.68 -7.47 -15.51
N PRO A 169 -10.45 -7.84 -15.91
CA PRO A 169 -9.23 -7.32 -15.29
C PRO A 169 -9.08 -5.79 -15.40
N ALA A 170 -9.48 -5.21 -16.54
CA ALA A 170 -9.45 -3.76 -16.74
C ALA A 170 -10.47 -3.04 -15.85
N MET A 171 -11.67 -3.61 -15.69
CA MET A 171 -12.68 -3.07 -14.76
C MET A 171 -12.23 -3.21 -13.31
N ALA A 172 -11.66 -4.35 -12.91
CA ALA A 172 -11.17 -4.57 -11.55
C ALA A 172 -10.06 -3.57 -11.18
N THR A 173 -9.08 -3.38 -12.05
CA THR A 173 -8.01 -2.38 -11.84
C THR A 173 -8.55 -0.95 -11.83
N PHE A 174 -9.55 -0.63 -12.65
CA PHE A 174 -10.25 0.65 -12.59
C PHE A 174 -10.95 0.86 -11.24
N PHE A 175 -11.65 -0.13 -10.70
CA PHE A 175 -12.31 0.02 -9.40
C PHE A 175 -11.32 0.15 -8.24
N ILE A 176 -10.20 -0.58 -8.28
CA ILE A 176 -9.13 -0.45 -7.28
C ILE A 176 -8.55 0.97 -7.31
N THR A 177 -8.20 1.46 -8.51
CA THR A 177 -7.65 2.82 -8.67
C THR A 177 -8.66 3.91 -8.37
N ALA A 178 -9.92 3.77 -8.77
CA ALA A 178 -10.99 4.72 -8.47
C ALA A 178 -11.27 4.79 -6.96
N LYS A 179 -11.24 3.66 -6.25
CA LYS A 179 -11.38 3.63 -4.80
C LYS A 179 -10.21 4.37 -4.12
N ASP A 180 -8.99 4.19 -4.62
CA ASP A 180 -7.81 4.90 -4.12
C ASP A 180 -7.86 6.41 -4.35
N TRP A 181 -8.59 6.87 -5.36
CA TRP A 181 -8.84 8.29 -5.64
C TRP A 181 -9.98 8.86 -4.80
N ALA A 182 -10.97 8.03 -4.45
CA ALA A 182 -12.10 8.44 -3.65
C ALA A 182 -11.74 8.65 -2.16
N ASP A 183 -10.70 7.97 -1.66
CA ASP A 183 -10.22 8.15 -0.29
C ASP A 183 -9.29 9.39 -0.20
N PRO A 184 -9.73 10.51 0.41
CA PRO A 184 -8.90 11.70 0.53
C PRO A 184 -7.66 11.39 1.38
N LEU A 185 -6.50 11.93 0.98
CA LEU A 185 -5.23 11.76 1.71
C LEU A 185 -5.35 12.06 3.21
N VAL A 186 -6.14 13.08 3.53
CA VAL A 186 -6.47 13.47 4.90
C VAL A 186 -7.97 13.41 5.07
N ARG A 187 -8.45 12.40 5.80
CA ARG A 187 -9.87 12.24 6.10
C ARG A 187 -10.31 13.26 7.15
N VAL A 188 -11.33 14.05 6.87
CA VAL A 188 -11.93 14.95 7.87
C VAL A 188 -13.12 14.24 8.48
N VAL A 189 -13.06 14.00 9.80
CA VAL A 189 -14.16 13.36 10.54
C VAL A 189 -15.10 14.46 11.04
N PRO A 190 -16.39 14.43 10.70
CA PRO A 190 -17.32 15.44 11.17
C PRO A 190 -17.54 15.37 12.68
N ALA A 191 -17.91 16.52 13.25
CA ALA A 191 -18.39 16.67 14.61
C ALA A 191 -19.48 15.62 14.94
N GLY A 192 -19.34 14.91 16.05
CA GLY A 192 -20.36 13.95 16.53
C GLY A 192 -20.34 12.56 15.88
N ASP A 193 -19.51 12.29 14.87
CA ASP A 193 -19.41 10.95 14.28
C ASP A 193 -18.59 9.99 15.15
N SER A 194 -19.26 9.47 16.18
CA SER A 194 -18.68 8.52 17.13
C SER A 194 -18.23 7.22 16.48
N LYS A 195 -18.85 6.78 15.38
CA LYS A 195 -18.49 5.54 14.67
C LYS A 195 -17.14 5.68 13.99
N GLN A 196 -16.90 6.78 13.27
CA GLN A 196 -15.60 7.02 12.64
C GLN A 196 -14.49 7.22 13.67
N VAL A 197 -14.77 7.97 14.74
CA VAL A 197 -13.80 8.13 15.83
C VAL A 197 -13.49 6.78 16.49
N GLN A 198 -14.50 5.93 16.68
CA GLN A 198 -14.29 4.60 17.22
C GLN A 198 -13.43 3.74 16.29
N ASP A 199 -13.66 3.78 14.97
CA ASP A 199 -12.83 3.07 14.00
C ASP A 199 -11.36 3.56 14.01
N ILE A 200 -11.14 4.86 14.14
CA ILE A 200 -9.78 5.44 14.20
C ILE A 200 -9.00 4.98 15.44
N PHE A 201 -9.65 5.00 16.62
CA PHE A 201 -8.96 4.69 17.88
C PHE A 201 -9.03 3.22 18.29
N PHE A 202 -10.00 2.45 17.79
CA PHE A 202 -10.27 1.06 18.20
C PHE A 202 -10.40 0.08 17.03
N GLY A 203 -10.26 0.52 15.77
CA GLY A 203 -10.39 -0.33 14.59
C GLY A 203 -9.14 -1.13 14.22
N GLY A 204 -8.09 -1.11 15.04
CA GLY A 204 -6.84 -1.85 14.80
C GLY A 204 -5.93 -1.32 13.70
N ASN A 205 -6.38 -0.31 12.95
CA ASN A 205 -5.58 0.35 11.92
C ASN A 205 -4.71 1.46 12.53
N ALA A 206 -3.56 1.72 11.92
CA ALA A 206 -2.70 2.82 12.30
C ALA A 206 -3.19 4.15 11.75
N TRP A 207 -3.25 5.17 12.61
CA TRP A 207 -3.68 6.52 12.24
C TRP A 207 -2.76 7.60 12.80
N LEU A 208 -2.48 8.60 11.98
CA LEU A 208 -2.04 9.92 12.38
C LEU A 208 -3.27 10.82 12.55
N VAL A 209 -3.54 11.25 13.77
CA VAL A 209 -4.70 12.08 14.08
C VAL A 209 -4.25 13.50 14.40
N SER A 210 -4.78 14.47 13.65
CA SER A 210 -4.65 15.91 13.91
C SER A 210 -5.93 16.42 14.55
N CYS A 211 -5.84 16.84 15.80
CA CYS A 211 -6.96 17.43 16.53
C CYS A 211 -7.23 18.86 16.05
N VAL A 212 -8.48 19.10 15.64
CA VAL A 212 -8.97 20.39 15.14
C VAL A 212 -10.14 20.91 15.98
N THR A 213 -10.38 22.21 15.90
CA THR A 213 -11.63 22.85 16.33
C THR A 213 -12.61 22.96 15.16
N SER A 214 -13.89 23.19 15.44
CA SER A 214 -14.92 23.52 14.46
C SER A 214 -14.48 24.57 13.43
N LYS A 215 -13.85 25.65 13.90
CA LYS A 215 -13.32 26.74 13.03
C LYS A 215 -12.22 26.25 12.10
N THR A 216 -11.26 25.48 12.62
CA THR A 216 -10.13 24.98 11.82
C THR A 216 -10.51 23.79 10.94
N ALA A 217 -11.58 23.04 11.25
CA ALA A 217 -11.99 21.89 10.47
C ALA A 217 -12.41 22.25 9.04
N ALA A 218 -13.06 23.42 8.88
CA ALA A 218 -13.48 23.95 7.58
C ALA A 218 -12.30 24.41 6.70
N THR A 219 -11.13 24.71 7.28
CA THR A 219 -9.98 25.17 6.50
C THR A 219 -9.24 24.00 5.85
N LYS A 220 -8.57 24.26 4.71
CA LYS A 220 -7.74 23.27 4.02
C LYS A 220 -6.69 22.67 4.99
N PRO A 221 -6.42 21.35 4.94
CA PRO A 221 -5.39 20.75 5.79
C PRO A 221 -4.04 21.44 5.58
N PRO A 222 -3.22 21.60 6.64
CA PRO A 222 -1.85 22.10 6.50
C PRO A 222 -1.06 21.27 5.47
N SER A 223 -0.28 21.92 4.61
CA SER A 223 0.52 21.24 3.57
C SER A 223 1.47 20.20 4.16
N VAL A 224 2.03 20.46 5.35
CA VAL A 224 2.88 19.51 6.09
C VAL A 224 2.14 18.21 6.42
N LEU A 225 0.85 18.30 6.77
CA LEU A 225 0.03 17.14 7.08
C LEU A 225 -0.30 16.33 5.81
N GLN A 226 -0.54 17.02 4.69
CA GLN A 226 -0.79 16.38 3.38
C GLN A 226 0.46 15.64 2.88
N ALA A 227 1.62 16.31 2.91
CA ALA A 227 2.89 15.70 2.53
C ALA A 227 3.26 14.53 3.45
N ALA A 228 3.01 14.64 4.76
CA ALA A 228 3.21 13.51 5.68
C ALA A 228 2.25 12.35 5.36
N ALA A 229 1.00 12.63 4.96
CA ALA A 229 0.05 11.59 4.56
C ALA A 229 0.52 10.81 3.31
N GLU A 230 1.12 11.49 2.33
CA GLU A 230 1.70 10.85 1.15
C GLU A 230 2.82 9.86 1.53
N LEU A 231 3.68 10.24 2.46
CA LEU A 231 4.78 9.39 2.95
C LEU A 231 4.29 8.21 3.80
N LEU A 232 3.18 8.39 4.52
CA LEU A 232 2.62 7.40 5.45
C LEU A 232 1.71 6.38 4.76
N ARG A 233 1.04 6.75 3.67
CA ARG A 233 0.14 5.87 2.89
C ARG A 233 0.77 4.53 2.49
N PRO A 234 1.98 4.46 1.89
CA PRO A 234 2.58 3.17 1.51
C PRO A 234 2.95 2.30 2.72
N ARG A 235 2.97 2.87 3.93
CA ARG A 235 3.22 2.14 5.19
C ARG A 235 1.93 1.72 5.88
N GLY A 236 0.77 1.90 5.25
CA GLY A 236 -0.53 1.55 5.81
C GLY A 236 -1.01 2.46 6.94
N VAL A 237 -0.35 3.62 7.15
CA VAL A 237 -0.77 4.59 8.17
C VAL A 237 -1.66 5.64 7.52
N ARG A 238 -2.90 5.75 8.01
CA ARG A 238 -3.90 6.69 7.49
C ARG A 238 -3.83 8.01 8.25
N VAL A 239 -4.28 9.12 7.64
CA VAL A 239 -4.27 10.43 8.30
C VAL A 239 -5.68 10.99 8.43
N ALA A 240 -6.04 11.43 9.63
CA ALA A 240 -7.35 11.97 9.93
C ALA A 240 -7.28 13.30 10.68
N ARG A 241 -8.26 14.19 10.42
CA ARG A 241 -8.54 15.39 11.21
C ARG A 241 -9.81 15.16 12.02
N VAL A 242 -9.71 15.30 13.34
CA VAL A 242 -10.79 14.93 14.27
C VAL A 242 -11.08 16.09 15.23
N HIS A 243 -12.36 16.31 15.53
CA HIS A 243 -12.81 17.30 16.50
C HIS A 243 -12.60 16.79 17.94
N CYS A 244 -11.43 17.06 18.52
CA CYS A 244 -11.06 16.45 19.80
C CYS A 244 -11.72 17.10 21.03
N TRP A 245 -12.20 18.35 20.91
CA TRP A 245 -12.82 19.09 22.03
C TRP A 245 -14.34 19.05 22.04
N GLU A 246 -14.96 18.56 20.97
CA GLU A 246 -16.41 18.43 20.93
C GLU A 246 -16.85 17.18 21.71
N PRO A 247 -17.98 17.26 22.44
CA PRO A 247 -18.49 16.13 23.17
C PRO A 247 -18.94 15.04 22.20
N LEU A 248 -18.50 13.81 22.44
CA LEU A 248 -18.95 12.64 21.69
C LEU A 248 -19.85 11.79 22.59
N GLU A 249 -20.89 11.22 21.99
CA GLU A 249 -21.72 10.23 22.66
C GLU A 249 -20.91 8.95 22.90
N THR A 250 -20.57 8.70 24.15
CA THR A 250 -19.93 7.46 24.57
C THR A 250 -20.87 6.67 25.48
N LYS A 251 -20.59 5.37 25.67
CA LYS A 251 -21.33 4.53 26.64
C LYS A 251 -21.36 5.12 28.07
N LYS A 252 -20.41 6.00 28.41
CA LYS A 252 -20.29 6.65 29.73
C LYS A 252 -20.90 8.07 29.75
N GLY A 253 -21.64 8.46 28.70
CA GLY A 253 -22.18 9.80 28.52
C GLY A 253 -21.37 10.66 27.54
N LEU A 254 -21.72 11.94 27.47
CA LEU A 254 -21.06 12.93 26.63
C LEU A 254 -19.66 13.22 27.18
N ARG A 255 -18.62 12.85 26.43
CA ARG A 255 -17.23 13.12 26.80
C ARG A 255 -16.41 13.45 25.56
N SER A 256 -15.57 14.47 25.64
CA SER A 256 -14.66 14.82 24.55
C SER A 256 -13.41 13.93 24.54
N LEU A 257 -12.79 13.78 23.37
CA LEU A 257 -11.52 13.04 23.26
C LEU A 257 -10.40 13.70 24.06
N ALA A 258 -10.39 15.03 24.11
CA ALA A 258 -9.45 15.80 24.91
C ALA A 258 -9.53 15.46 26.40
N GLN A 259 -10.74 15.40 26.96
CA GLN A 259 -10.93 15.00 28.35
C GLN A 259 -10.62 13.52 28.58
N ARG A 260 -10.79 12.66 27.57
CA ARG A 260 -10.48 11.23 27.68
C ARG A 260 -8.97 10.96 27.73
N PHE A 261 -8.20 11.64 26.89
CA PHE A 261 -6.75 11.45 26.78
C PHE A 261 -5.95 12.46 27.60
N GLY A 262 -6.61 13.39 28.31
CA GLY A 262 -5.97 14.32 29.22
C GLY A 262 -5.25 15.48 28.51
N PHE A 263 -5.74 15.93 27.36
CA PHE A 263 -5.19 17.10 26.68
C PHE A 263 -5.54 18.35 27.48
N ARG A 264 -4.51 19.00 28.02
CA ARG A 264 -4.65 20.25 28.81
C ARG A 264 -4.58 21.51 27.95
N GLU A 265 -3.93 21.43 26.79
CA GLU A 265 -3.63 22.59 25.94
C GLU A 265 -4.68 22.80 24.85
N LYS A 266 -4.69 24.01 24.28
CA LYS A 266 -5.50 24.37 23.11
C LYS A 266 -4.83 23.83 21.83
N PRO A 267 -5.61 23.49 20.78
CA PRO A 267 -5.10 22.95 19.51
C PRO A 267 -4.07 23.86 18.82
N PRO A 268 -3.23 23.32 17.91
CA PRO A 268 -3.30 21.97 17.31
C PRO A 268 -2.50 20.90 18.09
N VAL A 269 -3.13 19.74 18.31
CA VAL A 269 -2.47 18.55 18.90
C VAL A 269 -2.41 17.47 17.82
N VAL A 270 -1.25 16.86 17.64
CA VAL A 270 -1.05 15.73 16.72
C VAL A 270 -0.69 14.50 17.54
N MET A 271 -1.31 13.37 17.21
CA MET A 271 -1.04 12.11 17.89
C MET A 271 -1.01 10.96 16.89
N ALA A 272 -0.30 9.90 17.23
CA ALA A 272 -0.34 8.64 16.52
C ALA A 272 -1.10 7.60 17.35
N THR A 273 -1.94 6.81 16.69
CA THR A 273 -2.63 5.68 17.31
C THR A 273 -2.46 4.43 16.45
N ARG A 274 -2.40 3.28 17.11
CA ARG A 274 -2.32 1.96 16.47
C ARG A 274 -3.70 1.32 16.30
N GLY A 275 -4.76 2.07 16.62
CA GLY A 275 -6.12 1.53 16.70
C GLY A 275 -6.34 0.60 17.89
N GLN A 276 -5.35 0.46 18.77
CA GLN A 276 -5.40 -0.28 20.03
C GLN A 276 -4.53 0.44 21.06
N GLY A 277 -5.04 0.60 22.29
CA GLY A 277 -4.30 1.23 23.39
C GLY A 277 -4.41 2.76 23.44
N SER A 278 -3.50 3.39 24.20
CA SER A 278 -3.43 4.83 24.35
C SER A 278 -2.66 5.46 23.18
N PRO A 279 -3.18 6.53 22.56
CA PRO A 279 -2.45 7.24 21.50
C PRO A 279 -1.19 7.91 22.05
N THR A 280 -0.14 7.97 21.23
CA THR A 280 1.12 8.65 21.55
C THR A 280 1.06 10.07 21.02
N LEU A 281 1.24 11.05 21.92
CA LEU A 281 1.28 12.46 21.53
C LEU A 281 2.59 12.80 20.82
N LEU A 282 2.51 13.54 19.72
CA LEU A 282 3.64 13.93 18.90
C LEU A 282 3.80 15.45 18.91
N ALA A 283 5.00 15.93 19.24
CA ALA A 283 5.36 17.33 19.09
C ALA A 283 5.55 17.68 17.61
N ALA A 284 4.47 18.08 16.94
CA ALA A 284 4.46 18.39 15.50
C ALA A 284 4.88 19.82 15.17
N THR A 285 4.87 20.74 16.14
CA THR A 285 5.21 22.14 15.93
C THR A 285 6.63 22.30 15.41
N GLY A 286 6.78 22.92 14.23
CA GLY A 286 8.09 23.16 13.59
C GLY A 286 8.73 21.95 12.89
N LEU A 287 8.08 20.78 12.87
CA LEU A 287 8.58 19.63 12.13
C LEU A 287 8.25 19.72 10.63
N ARG A 288 9.19 19.23 9.81
CA ARG A 288 8.96 18.95 8.39
C ARG A 288 8.15 17.66 8.22
N ALA A 289 7.57 17.46 7.04
CA ALA A 289 6.70 16.32 6.74
C ALA A 289 7.42 14.97 6.93
N GLU A 290 8.68 14.86 6.51
CA GLU A 290 9.49 13.65 6.62
C GLU A 290 9.80 13.31 8.09
N ALA A 291 10.17 14.33 8.88
CA ALA A 291 10.46 14.16 10.30
C ALA A 291 9.19 13.79 11.09
N LEU A 292 8.05 14.37 10.72
CA LEU A 292 6.75 14.00 11.30
C LEU A 292 6.40 12.55 10.96
N ALA A 293 6.50 12.15 9.69
CA ALA A 293 6.22 10.80 9.26
C ALA A 293 7.13 9.77 9.95
N ALA A 294 8.43 10.05 10.06
CA ALA A 294 9.38 9.18 10.75
C ALA A 294 9.01 8.98 12.24
N LYS A 295 8.63 10.06 12.94
CA LYS A 295 8.16 9.97 14.34
C LYS A 295 6.86 9.17 14.47
N VAL A 296 5.95 9.32 13.52
CA VAL A 296 4.70 8.56 13.49
C VAL A 296 5.00 7.07 13.31
N LEU A 297 5.84 6.71 12.35
CA LEU A 297 6.22 5.32 12.10
C LEU A 297 6.88 4.69 13.32
N ALA A 298 7.78 5.41 13.99
CA ALA A 298 8.42 4.97 15.23
C ALA A 298 7.41 4.78 16.40
N ALA A 299 6.33 5.56 16.43
CA ALA A 299 5.28 5.42 17.45
C ALA A 299 4.27 4.31 17.14
N VAL A 300 4.04 4.04 15.85
CA VAL A 300 3.01 3.11 15.37
C VAL A 300 3.54 1.69 15.19
N ILE A 301 4.77 1.53 14.73
CA ILE A 301 5.38 0.22 14.55
C ILE A 301 6.14 -0.05 15.85
N PRO A 302 5.65 -0.94 16.72
CA PRO A 302 6.39 -1.29 17.91
C PRO A 302 7.66 -1.98 17.43
N GLU A 303 8.77 -1.66 18.06
CA GLU A 303 10.05 -2.30 17.80
C GLU A 303 10.10 -3.79 18.21
N GLU A 304 8.95 -4.49 18.27
CA GLU A 304 8.92 -5.95 18.47
C GLU A 304 9.69 -6.69 17.36
N SER A 305 9.87 -6.08 16.17
CA SER A 305 10.78 -6.58 15.13
C SER A 305 12.22 -6.05 15.22
N ALA A 306 12.51 -4.99 15.99
CA ALA A 306 13.89 -4.59 16.29
C ALA A 306 14.46 -5.38 17.49
N THR A 307 13.61 -6.12 18.21
CA THR A 307 14.04 -7.24 19.05
C THR A 307 14.20 -8.56 18.27
N VAL A 308 14.62 -8.52 17.00
CA VAL A 308 15.57 -9.57 16.57
C VAL A 308 16.76 -9.37 17.49
N LYS A 309 16.84 -10.25 18.48
CA LYS A 309 17.95 -10.42 19.40
C LYS A 309 19.23 -9.96 18.70
N ALA A 310 19.66 -8.74 19.00
CA ALA A 310 21.05 -8.57 19.32
C ALA A 310 21.28 -9.62 20.40
N TYR A 311 21.67 -10.82 19.97
CA TYR A 311 22.69 -11.58 20.64
C TYR A 311 23.84 -10.60 20.78
N THR A 312 23.72 -9.73 21.78
CA THR A 312 24.85 -9.30 22.55
C THR A 312 25.45 -10.62 22.97
N VAL A 313 26.43 -11.07 22.19
CA VAL A 313 27.44 -12.01 22.64
C VAL A 313 27.85 -11.43 23.97
N ARG A 314 27.34 -12.08 25.02
CA ARG A 314 27.60 -11.74 26.40
C ARG A 314 29.04 -12.18 26.62
N GLU A 315 29.98 -11.36 26.13
CA GLU A 315 31.34 -11.42 26.63
C GLU A 315 31.26 -11.16 28.13
N GLY A 316 31.67 -12.18 28.87
CA GLY A 316 31.53 -12.27 30.31
C GLY A 316 32.28 -11.15 31.01
N SER A 317 31.58 -10.06 31.30
CA SER A 317 32.02 -9.11 32.33
C SER A 317 31.48 -9.59 33.68
N HIS A 318 32.33 -10.33 34.37
CA HIS A 318 32.21 -10.62 35.79
C HIS A 318 32.33 -9.33 36.63
N GLY A 319 31.39 -9.14 37.55
CA GLY A 319 31.51 -8.23 38.70
C GLY A 319 31.02 -6.81 38.42
N ARG A 320 30.32 -6.12 39.32
CA ARG A 320 30.22 -6.27 40.77
C ARG A 320 28.89 -5.67 41.20
N SER A 321 28.26 -6.37 42.14
CA SER A 321 27.20 -5.89 43.01
C SER A 321 27.53 -4.52 43.62
N GLY A 322 26.59 -3.58 43.50
CA GLY A 322 26.64 -2.30 44.19
C GLY A 322 25.24 -1.76 44.42
N ASN A 323 24.49 -2.38 45.33
CA ASN A 323 23.27 -1.83 45.91
C ASN A 323 23.60 -0.47 46.57
N ARG A 324 23.43 0.63 45.83
CA ARG A 324 23.45 1.98 46.40
C ARG A 324 22.01 2.40 46.65
N VAL A 325 21.56 2.12 47.87
CA VAL A 325 20.33 2.66 48.45
C VAL A 325 20.50 4.18 48.57
N GLU A 326 19.93 4.94 47.65
CA GLU A 326 19.81 6.38 47.81
C GLU A 326 18.74 6.66 48.87
N ARG A 327 19.19 7.29 49.96
CA ARG A 327 18.35 7.75 51.06
C ARG A 327 17.44 8.87 50.58
N VAL A 328 16.13 8.60 50.70
CA VAL A 328 15.04 9.57 50.61
C VAL A 328 15.28 10.68 51.63
N GLY A 329 15.66 11.86 51.15
CA GLY A 329 15.57 13.10 51.91
C GLY A 329 14.11 13.52 52.04
N LYS A 330 13.57 13.44 53.26
CA LYS A 330 12.28 14.04 53.64
C LYS A 330 12.31 15.53 53.31
N ARG A 331 11.41 16.00 52.45
CA ARG A 331 11.16 17.43 52.26
C ARG A 331 10.15 17.89 53.33
N PRO A 332 10.46 18.92 54.13
CA PRO A 332 9.55 19.46 55.13
C PRO A 332 8.32 20.09 54.47
N ALA A 333 7.18 19.93 55.16
CA ALA A 333 5.91 20.55 54.85
C ALA A 333 5.95 22.04 55.24
N GLU A 334 5.61 22.92 54.31
CA GLU A 334 5.29 24.36 54.45
C GLU A 334 4.88 24.80 53.01
N GLN A 335 3.86 25.61 52.73
CA GLN A 335 2.88 26.36 53.48
C GLN A 335 1.72 26.60 52.51
N THR A 336 0.49 26.48 53.02
CA THR A 336 -0.74 26.86 52.34
C THR A 336 -0.87 28.37 52.41
N GLU A 337 -0.63 29.07 51.30
CA GLU A 337 -1.05 30.47 51.14
C GLU A 337 -2.23 30.49 50.16
N GLU A 338 -3.39 30.81 50.71
CA GLU A 338 -4.60 31.16 49.97
C GLU A 338 -4.37 32.49 49.25
N PRO A 339 -4.56 32.59 47.92
CA PRO A 339 -4.70 33.88 47.28
C PRO A 339 -6.13 34.39 47.46
N THR A 340 -6.18 35.53 48.11
CA THR A 340 -7.30 36.44 48.31
C THR A 340 -8.12 36.67 47.04
N LYS A 341 -9.42 36.66 47.31
CA LYS A 341 -10.54 37.06 46.47
C LYS A 341 -10.49 38.58 46.30
N ASP A 342 -10.05 39.05 45.14
CA ASP A 342 -10.25 40.44 44.73
C ASP A 342 -11.25 40.49 43.58
N ASP A 343 -12.44 40.97 43.93
CA ASP A 343 -13.56 41.30 43.08
C ASP A 343 -13.15 42.41 42.09
N ALA A 344 -12.92 42.04 40.83
CA ALA A 344 -12.87 42.98 39.72
C ALA A 344 -14.22 42.98 39.00
N GLU A 345 -15.08 43.88 39.47
CA GLU A 345 -16.31 44.33 38.84
C GLU A 345 -16.03 44.83 37.41
N VAL A 346 -16.41 44.03 36.40
CA VAL A 346 -16.33 44.42 34.98
C VAL A 346 -17.70 44.96 34.56
N PRO A 347 -17.78 46.18 33.99
CA PRO A 347 -19.05 46.82 33.65
C PRO A 347 -19.76 46.14 32.47
N PRO A 348 -21.10 46.17 32.42
CA PRO A 348 -21.88 45.67 31.29
C PRO A 348 -21.86 46.71 30.15
N GLY A 349 -21.29 46.35 29.00
CA GLY A 349 -21.30 47.24 27.84
C GLY A 349 -20.76 46.58 26.59
N HIS A 350 -21.64 46.01 25.78
CA HIS A 350 -21.95 46.45 24.42
C HIS A 350 -22.68 45.29 23.74
N VAL A 351 -23.97 45.49 23.50
CA VAL A 351 -24.75 44.69 22.56
C VAL A 351 -24.37 45.24 21.20
N ASP A 352 -23.63 44.48 20.41
CA ASP A 352 -23.50 44.75 18.98
C ASP A 352 -24.62 43.99 18.28
N GLU A 353 -25.52 44.77 17.68
CA GLU A 353 -26.59 44.34 16.81
C GLU A 353 -25.97 43.67 15.59
N GLU A 354 -26.12 42.34 15.45
CA GLU A 354 -25.85 41.68 14.17
C GLU A 354 -27.06 41.85 13.26
N GLU A 355 -26.83 42.68 12.24
CA GLU A 355 -27.64 43.01 11.09
C GLU A 355 -28.05 41.74 10.30
N GLU A 356 -29.35 41.42 10.33
CA GLU A 356 -29.96 40.42 9.46
C GLU A 356 -29.93 40.91 8.01
N VAL A 357 -28.94 40.47 7.23
CA VAL A 357 -28.94 40.64 5.78
C VAL A 357 -29.76 39.50 5.17
N ASN A 358 -31.05 39.75 4.94
CA ASN A 358 -31.88 38.94 4.04
C ASN A 358 -31.39 39.14 2.61
N LEU A 359 -30.85 38.07 2.00
CA LEU A 359 -30.67 37.98 0.55
C LEU A 359 -31.76 37.06 0.00
N ASP A 360 -32.94 37.64 -0.23
CA ASP A 360 -33.87 37.14 -1.24
C ASP A 360 -33.32 37.56 -2.61
N LEU A 361 -32.93 36.58 -3.42
CA LEU A 361 -32.64 36.75 -4.84
C LEU A 361 -33.25 35.57 -5.60
N ASP A 362 -34.39 35.89 -6.21
CA ASP A 362 -35.08 35.35 -7.41
C ASP A 362 -34.92 33.88 -7.82
#